data_AF-A0ABD7M5D8-F1
#
_entry.id   AF-A0ABD7M5D8-F1
#
_cell.length_a   1.000
_cell.length_b   1.000
_cell.length_c   1.000
_cell.angle_alpha   90.00
_cell.angle_beta   90.00
_cell.angle_gamma   90.00
#
_symmetry.space_group_name_H-M   'P 1'
#
loop_
_entity.id
_entity.type
_entity.pdbx_description
1 polymer ?
#
loop_
_entity_poly.entity_id
_entity_poly.type
_entity_poly.pdbx_seq_one_letter_code
_entity_poly.pdbx_strand_id
1 'polypeptide(L)'
;MTGTAGAAGHDDGGAPFDSAAVAGGEIVLRPWRPGDDLALLEVWGDPANAQQHQDRAMLAEDAERPWRRALVAEAAGVTVAAGVVYASSVHPRRLWLYVETAAAERRRGIGRALVAALRGLAAEAHAAGAIPTTALKARFAKDALVPGVTGADPQTEADGATGRPPVDTDAVRSQTAALAAGTEAFLVAEGFTPVQRSRRVAIAPGAIGLPDVRGEEHPDGVVLEEASTGSVELTQAVAAFYDAVHAWDPSTLSVGAAQQLLLGPATGAAGAVVLRDAPKAEGGRIRAFAVSYTPERQDAPADVLVGWDPELGEEDALQAVADLLALLVAQYPVQIEVDEAMAPLERIVDGLIGGNAARTLVDTYVFVDDAPGA
;
A
#
# COMPACT_ATOMS: atom_id res chain seq x y z
N MET A 1 -64.53 -25.75 -0.30
CA MET A 1 -63.15 -25.95 -0.77
C MET A 1 -62.60 -24.60 -1.15
N THR A 2 -61.67 -24.15 -0.33
CA THR A 2 -60.96 -22.87 -0.34
C THR A 2 -59.85 -22.85 -1.39
N GLY A 3 -59.54 -21.68 -1.92
CA GLY A 3 -58.42 -21.50 -2.85
C GLY A 3 -58.32 -20.09 -3.40
N THR A 4 -58.22 -19.07 -2.53
CA THR A 4 -57.80 -17.71 -2.91
C THR A 4 -56.28 -17.63 -2.77
N ALA A 5 -55.58 -17.52 -3.90
CA ALA A 5 -54.15 -17.27 -3.96
C ALA A 5 -53.87 -15.82 -3.52
N GLY A 6 -53.19 -15.66 -2.39
CA GLY A 6 -52.63 -14.38 -1.96
C GLY A 6 -51.38 -14.09 -2.77
N ALA A 7 -51.41 -13.00 -3.54
CA ALA A 7 -50.21 -12.38 -4.07
C ALA A 7 -49.44 -11.79 -2.89
N ALA A 8 -48.30 -12.39 -2.55
CA ALA A 8 -47.32 -11.78 -1.67
C ALA A 8 -46.73 -10.58 -2.41
N GLY A 9 -47.00 -9.38 -1.90
CA GLY A 9 -46.29 -8.18 -2.29
C GLY A 9 -44.80 -8.39 -2.04
N HIS A 10 -44.03 -8.26 -3.11
CA HIS A 10 -42.59 -8.07 -3.03
C HIS A 10 -42.39 -6.72 -2.34
N ASP A 11 -42.03 -6.78 -1.06
CA ASP A 11 -41.57 -5.62 -0.31
C ASP A 11 -40.17 -5.32 -0.87
N ASP A 12 -40.12 -4.45 -1.89
CA ASP A 12 -38.87 -3.86 -2.38
C ASP A 12 -38.30 -3.05 -1.22
N GLY A 13 -37.42 -3.67 -0.44
CA GLY A 13 -36.59 -2.98 0.54
C GLY A 13 -35.88 -1.84 -0.18
N GLY A 14 -36.26 -0.60 0.16
CA GLY A 14 -35.78 0.61 -0.48
C GLY A 14 -34.25 0.59 -0.62
N ALA A 15 -33.76 0.75 -1.84
CA ALA A 15 -32.33 0.81 -2.10
C ALA A 15 -31.73 1.99 -1.29
N PRO A 16 -30.65 1.79 -0.52
CA PRO A 16 -30.09 2.82 0.38
C PRO A 16 -29.34 3.94 -0.35
N PHE A 17 -29.59 4.13 -1.65
CA PHE A 17 -28.81 5.01 -2.51
C PHE A 17 -29.70 6.14 -3.01
N ASP A 18 -29.98 7.07 -2.09
CA ASP A 18 -30.64 8.33 -2.39
C ASP A 18 -29.75 9.23 -3.23
N SER A 19 -30.40 10.15 -3.93
CA SER A 19 -29.73 11.29 -4.51
C SER A 19 -29.21 12.23 -3.42
N ALA A 20 -27.99 12.72 -3.59
CA ALA A 20 -27.37 13.65 -2.65
C ALA A 20 -27.32 15.04 -3.26
N ALA A 21 -27.84 16.03 -2.53
CA ALA A 21 -27.70 17.43 -2.90
C ALA A 21 -26.24 17.87 -2.70
N VAL A 22 -25.60 18.32 -3.78
CA VAL A 22 -24.24 18.86 -3.78
C VAL A 22 -24.24 20.27 -4.37
N ALA A 23 -23.15 21.02 -4.19
CA ALA A 23 -23.03 22.30 -4.88
C ALA A 23 -23.02 22.08 -6.40
N GLY A 24 -23.81 22.86 -7.13
CA GLY A 24 -23.92 22.75 -8.59
C GLY A 24 -24.85 21.66 -9.11
N GLY A 25 -25.63 20.98 -8.26
CA GLY A 25 -26.70 20.07 -8.69
C GLY A 25 -26.89 18.86 -7.79
N GLU A 26 -27.67 17.90 -8.27
CA GLU A 26 -27.89 16.62 -7.62
C GLU A 26 -26.89 15.59 -8.16
N ILE A 27 -26.42 14.69 -7.30
CA ILE A 27 -25.69 13.48 -7.72
C ILE A 27 -26.49 12.24 -7.33
N VAL A 28 -26.32 11.18 -8.11
CA VAL A 28 -26.83 9.86 -7.78
C VAL A 28 -25.67 9.02 -7.28
N LEU A 29 -25.76 8.53 -6.05
CA LEU A 29 -24.86 7.49 -5.57
C LEU A 29 -25.44 6.14 -5.96
N ARG A 30 -24.58 5.18 -6.31
CA ARG A 30 -24.99 3.80 -6.60
C ARG A 30 -23.85 2.82 -6.35
N PRO A 31 -24.14 1.52 -6.22
CA PRO A 31 -23.10 0.50 -6.20
C PRO A 31 -22.23 0.51 -7.46
N TRP A 32 -20.98 0.09 -7.27
CA TRP A 32 -20.07 -0.23 -8.35
C TRP A 32 -20.62 -1.31 -9.28
N ARG A 33 -20.33 -1.20 -10.58
CA ARG A 33 -20.72 -2.12 -11.64
C ARG A 33 -19.55 -2.38 -12.60
N PRO A 34 -19.52 -3.52 -13.30
CA PRO A 34 -18.58 -3.74 -14.40
C PRO A 34 -18.58 -2.57 -15.40
N GLY A 35 -17.39 -2.08 -15.75
CA GLY A 35 -17.21 -0.96 -16.68
C GLY A 35 -17.11 0.41 -16.02
N ASP A 36 -17.38 0.55 -14.73
CA ASP A 36 -17.18 1.81 -14.01
C ASP A 36 -15.70 2.22 -13.95
N ASP A 37 -14.78 1.26 -13.92
CA ASP A 37 -13.34 1.48 -14.04
C ASP A 37 -12.97 2.21 -15.34
N LEU A 38 -13.52 1.75 -16.47
CA LEU A 38 -13.30 2.37 -17.78
C LEU A 38 -13.95 3.75 -17.86
N ALA A 39 -15.19 3.88 -17.39
CA ALA A 39 -15.91 5.17 -17.37
C ALA A 39 -15.18 6.21 -16.49
N LEU A 40 -14.67 5.80 -15.33
CA LEU A 40 -13.87 6.66 -14.47
C LEU A 40 -12.52 7.01 -15.09
N LEU A 41 -11.88 6.07 -15.79
CA LEU A 41 -10.60 6.32 -16.46
C LEU A 41 -10.72 7.43 -17.52
N GLU A 42 -11.83 7.46 -18.28
CA GLU A 42 -12.10 8.51 -19.27
C GLU A 42 -12.17 9.92 -18.64
N VAL A 43 -12.65 10.03 -17.40
CA VAL A 43 -12.86 11.32 -16.72
C VAL A 43 -11.71 11.68 -15.79
N TRP A 44 -11.05 10.69 -15.18
CA TRP A 44 -9.92 10.90 -14.26
C TRP A 44 -8.59 11.04 -14.97
N GLY A 45 -8.42 10.40 -16.13
CA GLY A 45 -7.13 10.27 -16.81
C GLY A 45 -6.11 9.47 -15.99
N ASP A 46 -4.83 9.69 -16.28
CA ASP A 46 -3.73 8.97 -15.61
C ASP A 46 -3.64 9.29 -14.11
N PRO A 47 -3.24 8.33 -13.28
CA PRO A 47 -2.94 8.59 -11.87
C PRO A 47 -1.73 9.52 -11.74
N ALA A 48 -1.77 10.44 -10.77
CA ALA A 48 -0.70 11.42 -10.55
C ALA A 48 0.63 10.77 -10.12
N ASN A 49 0.58 9.64 -9.42
CA ASN A 49 1.73 8.91 -8.92
C ASN A 49 1.42 7.41 -8.77
N ALA A 50 2.46 6.61 -8.53
CA ALA A 50 2.34 5.16 -8.36
C ALA A 50 1.43 4.75 -7.18
N GLN A 51 1.40 5.54 -6.10
CA GLN A 51 0.53 5.28 -4.95
C GLN A 51 -0.95 5.38 -5.34
N GLN A 52 -1.32 6.46 -6.05
CA GLN A 52 -2.69 6.64 -6.54
C GLN A 52 -3.08 5.53 -7.52
N HIS A 53 -2.16 5.09 -8.39
CA HIS A 53 -2.42 3.94 -9.28
C HIS A 53 -2.81 2.69 -8.50
N GLN A 54 -2.03 2.34 -7.46
CA GLN A 54 -2.30 1.19 -6.60
C GLN A 54 -3.61 1.33 -5.81
N ASP A 55 -3.93 2.54 -5.33
CA ASP A 55 -5.16 2.77 -4.57
C ASP A 55 -6.41 2.71 -5.46
N ARG A 56 -6.33 3.12 -6.73
CA ARG A 56 -7.44 2.93 -7.70
C ARG A 56 -7.76 1.46 -7.92
N ALA A 57 -6.79 0.54 -7.82
CA ALA A 57 -7.02 -0.90 -7.96
C ALA A 57 -7.87 -1.49 -6.82
N MET A 58 -8.11 -0.74 -5.74
CA MET A 58 -9.01 -1.16 -4.66
C MET A 58 -10.49 -1.05 -5.04
N LEU A 59 -10.81 -0.25 -6.05
CA LEU A 59 -12.17 -0.07 -6.55
C LEU A 59 -12.60 -1.31 -7.34
N ALA A 60 -13.61 -2.01 -6.81
CA ALA A 60 -14.13 -3.23 -7.40
C ALA A 60 -15.53 -3.52 -6.83
N GLU A 61 -16.21 -4.50 -7.40
CA GLU A 61 -17.53 -4.96 -6.95
C GLU A 61 -17.57 -5.30 -5.46
N ASP A 62 -18.74 -5.18 -4.84
CA ASP A 62 -18.94 -5.55 -3.45
C ASP A 62 -18.52 -7.00 -3.16
N ALA A 63 -17.98 -7.23 -1.96
CA ALA A 63 -17.57 -8.55 -1.53
C ALA A 63 -17.87 -8.76 -0.04
N GLU A 64 -18.06 -10.02 0.36
CA GLU A 64 -18.27 -10.39 1.77
C GLU A 64 -16.99 -10.93 2.43
N ARG A 65 -16.02 -11.42 1.63
CA ARG A 65 -14.79 -12.07 2.14
C ARG A 65 -13.58 -11.80 1.22
N PRO A 66 -12.66 -10.91 1.62
CA PRO A 66 -12.83 -9.89 2.67
C PRO A 66 -14.02 -8.96 2.36
N TRP A 67 -14.62 -8.39 3.40
CA TRP A 67 -15.75 -7.48 3.23
C TRP A 67 -15.33 -6.20 2.49
N ARG A 68 -16.11 -5.78 1.49
CA ARG A 68 -15.88 -4.59 0.68
C ARG A 68 -17.21 -4.01 0.21
N ARG A 69 -17.29 -2.68 0.19
CA ARG A 69 -18.36 -1.93 -0.47
C ARG A 69 -17.77 -0.81 -1.32
N ALA A 70 -18.22 -0.71 -2.56
CA ALA A 70 -17.80 0.35 -3.48
C ALA A 70 -19.00 1.09 -4.06
N LEU A 71 -18.90 2.42 -4.08
CA LEU A 71 -19.91 3.33 -4.59
C LEU A 71 -19.35 4.19 -5.71
N VAL A 72 -20.21 4.54 -6.64
CA VAL A 72 -19.98 5.46 -7.73
C VAL A 72 -20.94 6.63 -7.59
N ALA A 73 -20.47 7.84 -7.88
CA ALA A 73 -21.29 9.03 -7.99
C ALA A 73 -21.45 9.45 -9.45
N GLU A 74 -22.70 9.61 -9.88
CA GLU A 74 -23.06 10.11 -11.19
C GLU A 74 -23.59 11.55 -11.11
N ALA A 75 -23.09 12.39 -12.02
CA ALA A 75 -23.61 13.73 -12.25
C ALA A 75 -24.14 13.81 -13.68
N ALA A 76 -25.42 14.11 -13.85
CA ALA A 76 -26.09 14.16 -15.15
C ALA A 76 -25.88 12.89 -16.01
N GLY A 77 -25.85 11.71 -15.37
CA GLY A 77 -25.65 10.42 -16.03
C GLY A 77 -24.19 10.09 -16.38
N VAL A 78 -23.23 10.93 -15.99
CA VAL A 78 -21.80 10.69 -16.15
C VAL A 78 -21.20 10.25 -14.82
N THR A 79 -20.47 9.15 -14.82
CA THR A 79 -19.68 8.67 -13.68
C THR A 79 -18.51 9.62 -13.43
N VAL A 80 -18.52 10.32 -12.28
CA VAL A 80 -17.55 11.40 -11.99
C VAL A 80 -16.70 11.15 -10.74
N ALA A 81 -17.12 10.27 -9.85
CA ALA A 81 -16.39 9.93 -8.64
C ALA A 81 -16.69 8.51 -8.22
N ALA A 82 -15.80 7.93 -7.41
CA ALA A 82 -16.03 6.65 -6.77
C ALA A 82 -15.33 6.60 -5.42
N GLY A 83 -15.78 5.68 -4.58
CA GLY A 83 -15.14 5.38 -3.32
C GLY A 83 -15.38 3.95 -2.90
N VAL A 84 -14.48 3.43 -2.08
CA VAL A 84 -14.52 2.08 -1.55
C VAL A 84 -14.15 2.09 -0.08
N VAL A 85 -14.83 1.24 0.69
CA VAL A 85 -14.44 0.85 2.04
C VAL A 85 -14.27 -0.67 2.09
N TYR A 86 -13.18 -1.16 2.68
CA TYR A 86 -12.93 -2.60 2.75
C TYR A 86 -12.15 -3.03 3.99
N ALA A 87 -12.41 -4.26 4.43
CA ALA A 87 -11.71 -4.90 5.54
C ALA A 87 -10.37 -5.48 5.07
N SER A 88 -9.30 -5.20 5.82
CA SER A 88 -8.04 -5.90 5.63
C SER A 88 -8.12 -7.32 6.19
N SER A 89 -7.46 -8.28 5.53
CA SER A 89 -7.29 -9.64 6.03
C SER A 89 -6.25 -9.74 7.17
N VAL A 90 -5.39 -8.72 7.31
CA VAL A 90 -4.27 -8.72 8.27
C VAL A 90 -4.38 -7.62 9.32
N HIS A 91 -5.06 -6.52 9.03
CA HIS A 91 -5.23 -5.36 9.92
C HIS A 91 -6.70 -5.21 10.34
N PRO A 92 -7.17 -5.95 11.36
CA PRO A 92 -8.60 -6.01 11.68
C PRO A 92 -9.15 -4.77 12.39
N ARG A 93 -8.30 -3.86 12.87
CA ARG A 93 -8.72 -2.70 13.68
C ARG A 93 -9.37 -1.59 12.86
N ARG A 94 -9.01 -1.45 11.59
CA ARG A 94 -9.46 -0.37 10.72
C ARG A 94 -9.75 -0.87 9.31
N LEU A 95 -10.79 -0.32 8.71
CA LEU A 95 -11.13 -0.52 7.31
C LEU A 95 -10.32 0.47 6.46
N TRP A 96 -9.89 0.06 5.29
CA TRP A 96 -9.33 0.98 4.32
C TRP A 96 -10.44 1.77 3.63
N LEU A 97 -10.22 3.06 3.45
CA LEU A 97 -11.07 3.99 2.70
C LEU A 97 -10.26 4.59 1.55
N TYR A 98 -10.83 4.56 0.34
CA TYR A 98 -10.35 5.32 -0.81
C TYR A 98 -11.52 6.06 -1.45
N VAL A 99 -11.32 7.33 -1.82
CA VAL A 99 -12.31 8.15 -2.54
C VAL A 99 -11.58 9.03 -3.55
N GLU A 100 -12.06 9.07 -4.78
CA GLU A 100 -11.55 9.97 -5.81
C GLU A 100 -12.70 10.65 -6.54
N THR A 101 -12.52 11.94 -6.86
CA THR A 101 -13.45 12.75 -7.64
C THR A 101 -12.70 13.38 -8.81
N ALA A 102 -13.33 13.34 -9.99
CA ALA A 102 -12.86 13.96 -11.21
C ALA A 102 -12.46 15.42 -10.97
N ALA A 103 -11.34 15.86 -11.55
CA ALA A 103 -10.76 17.17 -11.26
C ALA A 103 -11.74 18.33 -11.48
N ALA A 104 -12.54 18.27 -12.55
CA ALA A 104 -13.56 19.26 -12.89
C ALA A 104 -14.75 19.29 -11.90
N GLU A 105 -14.94 18.23 -11.12
CA GLU A 105 -16.10 18.02 -10.25
C GLU A 105 -15.77 18.16 -8.76
N ARG A 106 -14.51 18.45 -8.45
CA ARG A 106 -14.05 18.70 -7.08
C ARG A 106 -14.71 19.95 -6.51
N ARG A 107 -14.68 20.05 -5.18
CA ARG A 107 -15.25 21.18 -4.40
C ARG A 107 -16.77 21.31 -4.49
N ARG A 108 -17.47 20.34 -5.07
CA ARG A 108 -18.94 20.27 -5.07
C ARG A 108 -19.52 19.59 -3.83
N GLY A 109 -18.72 18.80 -3.09
CA GLY A 109 -19.18 18.01 -1.95
C GLY A 109 -19.39 16.51 -2.24
N ILE A 110 -19.10 16.08 -3.48
CA ILE A 110 -19.25 14.68 -3.93
C ILE A 110 -18.43 13.71 -3.07
N GLY A 111 -17.15 14.01 -2.84
CA GLY A 111 -16.30 13.17 -1.99
C GLY A 111 -16.83 13.00 -0.56
N ARG A 112 -17.38 14.07 0.03
CA ARG A 112 -18.01 14.03 1.36
C ARG A 112 -19.27 13.16 1.36
N ALA A 113 -20.10 13.26 0.32
CA ALA A 113 -21.28 12.40 0.17
C ALA A 113 -20.89 10.91 0.07
N LEU A 114 -19.84 10.59 -0.69
CA LEU A 114 -19.29 9.23 -0.76
C LEU A 114 -18.77 8.74 0.60
N VAL A 115 -17.97 9.52 1.32
CA VAL A 115 -17.47 9.15 2.65
C VAL A 115 -18.62 8.90 3.62
N ALA A 116 -19.63 9.77 3.64
CA ALA A 116 -20.80 9.60 4.51
C ALA A 116 -21.57 8.30 4.19
N ALA A 117 -21.80 8.01 2.91
CA ALA A 117 -22.48 6.79 2.50
C ALA A 117 -21.67 5.52 2.83
N LEU A 118 -20.35 5.53 2.59
CA LEU A 118 -19.46 4.40 2.92
C LEU A 118 -19.36 4.16 4.44
N ARG A 119 -19.32 5.22 5.26
CA ARG A 119 -19.43 5.12 6.73
C ARG A 119 -20.75 4.47 7.14
N GLY A 120 -21.86 4.83 6.49
CA GLY A 120 -23.17 4.20 6.70
C GLY A 120 -23.15 2.70 6.44
N LEU A 121 -22.64 2.28 5.28
CA LEU A 121 -22.50 0.86 4.92
C LEU A 121 -21.60 0.08 5.89
N ALA A 122 -20.49 0.68 6.34
CA ALA A 122 -19.63 0.09 7.36
C ALA A 122 -20.35 -0.05 8.70
N ALA A 123 -21.13 0.97 9.13
CA ALA A 123 -21.91 0.93 10.36
C ALA A 123 -22.98 -0.17 10.33
N GLU A 124 -23.70 -0.32 9.21
CA GLU A 124 -24.68 -1.39 9.01
C GLU A 124 -24.02 -2.78 9.05
N ALA A 125 -22.91 -2.95 8.34
CA ALA A 125 -22.17 -4.22 8.33
C ALA A 125 -21.62 -4.57 9.72
N HIS A 126 -21.14 -3.58 10.47
CA HIS A 126 -20.67 -3.76 11.84
C HIS A 126 -21.81 -4.14 12.78
N ALA A 127 -22.95 -3.45 12.70
CA ALA A 127 -24.15 -3.76 13.49
C ALA A 127 -24.70 -5.17 13.19
N ALA A 128 -24.56 -5.64 11.96
CA ALA A 128 -24.89 -6.99 11.54
C ALA A 128 -23.82 -8.05 11.94
N GLY A 129 -22.68 -7.63 12.49
CA GLY A 129 -21.58 -8.52 12.87
C GLY A 129 -20.74 -9.05 11.69
N ALA A 130 -20.86 -8.47 10.49
CA ALA A 130 -20.08 -8.87 9.31
C ALA A 130 -18.63 -8.39 9.37
N ILE A 131 -18.36 -7.28 10.07
CA ILE A 131 -17.03 -6.71 10.29
C ILE A 131 -16.82 -6.29 11.75
N PRO A 132 -15.58 -6.33 12.25
CA PRO A 132 -15.31 -6.09 13.68
C PRO A 132 -15.23 -4.61 14.07
N THR A 133 -15.19 -3.68 13.11
CA THR A 133 -14.90 -2.27 13.35
C THR A 133 -15.62 -1.37 12.34
N THR A 134 -15.77 -0.09 12.70
CA THR A 134 -16.16 1.00 11.79
C THR A 134 -15.05 2.04 11.60
N ALA A 135 -13.95 1.92 12.34
CA ALA A 135 -12.81 2.83 12.22
C ALA A 135 -12.21 2.73 10.83
N LEU A 136 -11.84 3.88 10.27
CA LEU A 136 -11.34 4.01 8.92
C LEU A 136 -9.89 4.46 8.93
N LYS A 137 -9.13 3.96 7.95
CA LYS A 137 -7.82 4.49 7.57
C LYS A 137 -7.81 4.81 6.08
N ALA A 138 -7.15 5.89 5.73
CA ALA A 138 -6.93 6.32 4.35
C ALA A 138 -5.45 6.62 4.16
N ARG A 139 -4.96 6.54 2.93
CA ARG A 139 -3.59 6.93 2.59
C ARG A 139 -3.54 7.72 1.30
N PHE A 140 -2.50 8.52 1.15
CA PHE A 140 -2.16 9.18 -0.11
C PHE A 140 -0.68 9.57 -0.11
N ALA A 141 -0.10 9.69 -1.32
CA ALA A 141 1.24 10.25 -1.49
C ALA A 141 1.20 11.78 -1.29
N LYS A 142 1.96 12.27 -0.32
CA LYS A 142 2.20 13.69 -0.07
C LYS A 142 3.25 14.28 -1.02
N ASP A 143 4.21 13.45 -1.43
CA ASP A 143 5.23 13.79 -2.43
C ASP A 143 5.58 12.57 -3.29
N ALA A 144 5.95 12.81 -4.56
CA ALA A 144 6.33 11.74 -5.48
C ALA A 144 7.23 12.26 -6.60
N LEU A 145 8.20 11.43 -6.99
CA LEU A 145 9.08 11.62 -8.15
C LEU A 145 8.71 10.71 -9.33
N VAL A 146 7.88 9.68 -9.09
CA VAL A 146 7.50 8.69 -10.10
C VAL A 146 6.04 8.92 -10.50
N PRO A 147 5.75 9.14 -11.80
CA PRO A 147 4.38 9.28 -12.27
C PRO A 147 3.61 7.97 -12.12
N GLY A 148 2.29 8.07 -11.96
CA GLY A 148 1.43 6.90 -12.04
C GLY A 148 1.23 6.55 -13.51
N VAL A 149 1.65 5.36 -13.93
CA VAL A 149 1.43 4.88 -15.31
C VAL A 149 0.39 3.79 -15.26
N THR A 150 -0.70 3.93 -16.03
CA THR A 150 -1.58 2.79 -16.32
C THR A 150 -0.87 1.88 -17.31
N GLY A 151 -0.74 0.59 -16.99
CA GLY A 151 0.04 -0.39 -17.75
C GLY A 151 0.00 -0.19 -19.27
N ALA A 152 1.14 0.21 -19.84
CA ALA A 152 1.40 -0.06 -21.24
C ALA A 152 1.75 -1.56 -21.35
N ASP A 153 1.10 -2.24 -22.28
CA ASP A 153 1.21 -3.68 -22.56
C ASP A 153 2.69 -4.15 -22.64
N PRO A 154 3.11 -5.20 -21.89
CA PRO A 154 4.49 -5.72 -21.92
C PRO A 154 4.91 -6.31 -23.27
N GLN A 155 3.98 -6.47 -24.23
CA GLN A 155 4.21 -7.13 -25.52
C GLN A 155 4.45 -6.18 -26.69
N THR A 156 4.55 -4.86 -26.47
CA THR A 156 5.08 -3.92 -27.49
C THR A 156 6.54 -3.53 -27.28
N GLU A 157 7.22 -4.11 -26.27
CA GLU A 157 8.56 -3.69 -25.85
C GLU A 157 9.71 -4.59 -26.37
N ALA A 158 9.44 -5.45 -27.34
CA ALA A 158 10.47 -6.23 -28.02
C ALA A 158 10.97 -5.52 -29.28
N ASP A 159 11.55 -4.33 -29.11
CA ASP A 159 12.55 -3.74 -30.02
C ASP A 159 13.14 -2.51 -29.32
N GLY A 160 14.45 -2.50 -29.08
CA GLY A 160 15.20 -1.51 -28.29
C GLY A 160 15.26 -0.11 -28.89
N ALA A 161 14.11 0.53 -29.08
CA ALA A 161 13.94 1.84 -29.70
C ALA A 161 12.72 2.58 -29.12
N THR A 162 12.71 2.92 -27.83
CA THR A 162 11.71 3.86 -27.29
C THR A 162 12.39 5.13 -26.79
N GLY A 163 12.41 6.14 -27.67
CA GLY A 163 12.62 7.54 -27.32
C GLY A 163 11.51 8.08 -26.43
N ARG A 164 11.34 7.52 -25.23
CA ARG A 164 10.45 8.08 -24.21
C ARG A 164 11.08 9.39 -23.74
N PRO A 165 10.39 10.53 -23.83
CA PRO A 165 10.91 11.77 -23.29
C PRO A 165 11.21 11.59 -21.80
N PRO A 166 12.29 12.20 -21.28
CA PRO A 166 12.62 12.13 -19.87
C PRO A 166 11.41 12.59 -19.03
N VAL A 167 11.15 11.88 -17.93
CA VAL A 167 10.10 12.26 -16.99
C VAL A 167 10.45 13.63 -16.41
N ASP A 168 9.54 14.60 -16.56
CA ASP A 168 9.65 15.91 -15.92
C ASP A 168 9.27 15.78 -14.44
N THR A 169 10.29 15.57 -13.60
CA THR A 169 10.13 15.36 -12.16
C THR A 169 9.58 16.58 -11.43
N ASP A 170 9.83 17.80 -11.93
CA ASP A 170 9.34 19.03 -11.29
C ASP A 170 7.85 19.22 -11.56
N ALA A 171 7.40 18.85 -12.76
CA ALA A 171 5.98 18.78 -13.09
C ALA A 171 5.25 17.72 -12.23
N VAL A 172 5.79 16.51 -12.12
CA VAL A 172 5.22 15.42 -11.29
C VAL A 172 5.11 15.86 -9.82
N ARG A 173 6.17 16.47 -9.28
CA ARG A 173 6.20 16.99 -7.90
C ARG A 173 5.14 18.08 -7.70
N SER A 174 5.07 19.05 -8.61
CA SER A 174 4.12 20.16 -8.53
C SER A 174 2.66 19.68 -8.56
N GLN A 175 2.36 18.73 -9.45
CA GLN A 175 1.03 18.12 -9.55
C GLN A 175 0.68 17.34 -8.27
N THR A 176 1.62 16.54 -7.76
CA THR A 176 1.43 15.74 -6.53
C THR A 176 1.22 16.65 -5.31
N ALA A 177 2.02 17.70 -5.15
CA ALA A 177 1.90 18.64 -4.03
C ALA A 177 0.54 19.36 -4.00
N ALA A 178 0.03 19.79 -5.16
CA ALA A 178 -1.28 20.43 -5.27
C ALA A 178 -2.43 19.47 -4.91
N LEU A 179 -2.34 18.21 -5.36
CA LEU A 179 -3.31 17.16 -5.00
C LEU A 179 -3.25 16.83 -3.50
N ALA A 180 -2.04 16.62 -2.97
CA ALA A 180 -1.78 16.30 -1.58
C ALA A 180 -2.37 17.31 -0.60
N ALA A 181 -2.19 18.62 -0.85
CA ALA A 181 -2.74 19.67 -0.01
C ALA A 181 -4.29 19.64 0.03
N GLY A 182 -4.92 19.35 -1.10
CA GLY A 182 -6.38 19.19 -1.18
C GLY A 182 -6.88 17.95 -0.43
N THR A 183 -6.17 16.83 -0.57
CA THR A 183 -6.49 15.56 0.11
C THR A 183 -6.31 15.66 1.62
N GLU A 184 -5.20 16.25 2.09
CA GLU A 184 -4.95 16.46 3.52
C GLU A 184 -6.04 17.33 4.16
N ALA A 185 -6.39 18.45 3.52
CA ALA A 185 -7.47 19.32 3.99
C ALA A 185 -8.83 18.61 3.99
N PHE A 186 -9.11 17.75 3.01
CA PHE A 186 -10.32 16.95 2.97
C PHE A 186 -10.38 15.94 4.11
N LEU A 187 -9.30 15.16 4.32
CA LEU A 187 -9.23 14.16 5.38
C LEU A 187 -9.39 14.80 6.77
N VAL A 188 -8.71 15.91 7.04
CA VAL A 188 -8.85 16.66 8.30
C VAL A 188 -10.29 17.15 8.49
N ALA A 189 -10.95 17.64 7.44
CA ALA A 189 -12.36 18.06 7.51
C ALA A 189 -13.33 16.89 7.77
N GLU A 190 -12.97 15.68 7.37
CA GLU A 190 -13.72 14.44 7.62
C GLU A 190 -13.30 13.72 8.94
N GLY A 191 -12.51 14.39 9.79
CA GLY A 191 -12.14 13.93 11.12
C GLY A 191 -10.94 12.99 11.19
N PHE A 192 -10.17 12.88 10.11
CA PHE A 192 -8.97 12.05 10.08
C PHE A 192 -7.74 12.81 10.60
N THR A 193 -6.80 12.08 11.18
CA THR A 193 -5.50 12.57 11.65
C THR A 193 -4.37 11.68 11.15
N PRO A 194 -3.18 12.23 10.85
CA PRO A 194 -2.03 11.43 10.40
C PRO A 194 -1.47 10.62 11.57
N VAL A 195 -1.13 9.35 11.32
CA VAL A 195 -0.58 8.44 12.34
C VAL A 195 0.65 7.65 11.90
N GLN A 196 0.94 7.64 10.60
CA GLN A 196 2.08 6.91 10.05
C GLN A 196 2.51 7.53 8.73
N ARG A 197 3.81 7.47 8.43
CA ARG A 197 4.42 7.85 7.17
C ARG A 197 5.25 6.68 6.63
N SER A 198 5.04 6.33 5.37
CA SER A 198 5.83 5.33 4.62
C SER A 198 6.49 5.99 3.41
N ARG A 199 7.71 5.58 3.10
CA ARG A 199 8.51 6.10 1.99
C ARG A 199 9.00 4.95 1.14
N ARG A 200 8.85 5.07 -0.19
CA ARG A 200 9.60 4.26 -1.14
C ARG A 200 10.90 4.97 -1.48
N VAL A 201 12.02 4.30 -1.30
CA VAL A 201 13.34 4.90 -1.43
C VAL A 201 14.20 4.06 -2.37
N ALA A 202 14.80 4.70 -3.36
CA ALA A 202 15.86 4.09 -4.17
C ALA A 202 17.22 4.39 -3.55
N ILE A 203 18.01 3.35 -3.32
CA ILE A 203 19.37 3.43 -2.78
C ILE A 203 20.36 3.16 -3.91
N ALA A 204 21.37 4.03 -4.04
CA ALA A 204 22.41 3.90 -5.05
C ALA A 204 23.41 2.79 -4.70
N PRO A 205 24.04 2.16 -5.70
CA PRO A 205 25.03 1.13 -5.45
C PRO A 205 26.30 1.70 -4.80
N GLY A 206 26.98 0.89 -3.98
CA GLY A 206 28.24 1.22 -3.34
C GLY A 206 28.17 2.34 -2.29
N ALA A 207 26.96 2.69 -1.85
CA ALA A 207 26.72 3.78 -0.91
C ALA A 207 27.07 3.46 0.55
N ILE A 208 27.14 2.17 0.89
CA ILE A 208 27.35 1.66 2.25
C ILE A 208 28.63 0.82 2.25
N GLY A 209 29.48 0.99 3.27
CA GLY A 209 30.69 0.19 3.43
C GLY A 209 30.35 -1.29 3.64
N LEU A 210 31.04 -2.18 2.95
CA LEU A 210 30.81 -3.62 3.06
C LEU A 210 31.24 -4.14 4.43
N PRO A 211 30.46 -5.05 5.05
CA PRO A 211 30.87 -5.72 6.27
C PRO A 211 31.95 -6.76 5.99
N ASP A 212 32.62 -7.19 7.05
CA ASP A 212 33.47 -8.38 7.01
C ASP A 212 32.58 -9.61 6.83
N VAL A 213 32.69 -10.27 5.67
CA VAL A 213 31.98 -11.52 5.38
C VAL A 213 32.79 -12.70 5.88
N ARG A 214 32.11 -13.71 6.45
CA ARG A 214 32.77 -14.89 7.01
C ARG A 214 33.66 -15.58 5.98
N GLY A 215 34.93 -15.76 6.35
CA GLY A 215 35.95 -16.38 5.51
C GLY A 215 37.20 -16.74 6.31
N GLU A 216 38.27 -17.12 5.64
CA GLU A 216 39.55 -17.47 6.30
C GLU A 216 40.14 -16.30 7.07
N GLU A 217 40.04 -15.08 6.53
CA GLU A 217 40.58 -13.85 7.14
C GLU A 217 39.66 -13.28 8.23
N HIS A 218 38.35 -13.49 8.11
CA HIS A 218 37.33 -13.00 9.02
C HIS A 218 36.44 -14.16 9.49
N PRO A 219 36.92 -15.04 10.38
CA PRO A 219 36.15 -16.24 10.80
C PRO A 219 34.86 -15.90 11.56
N ASP A 220 34.81 -14.71 12.18
CA ASP A 220 33.67 -14.19 12.93
C ASP A 220 32.82 -13.21 12.11
N GLY A 221 33.04 -13.11 10.79
CA GLY A 221 32.28 -12.25 9.90
C GLY A 221 30.82 -12.69 9.72
N VAL A 222 30.02 -11.82 9.09
CA VAL A 222 28.62 -12.11 8.80
C VAL A 222 28.47 -13.20 7.73
N VAL A 223 27.39 -13.96 7.81
CA VAL A 223 27.06 -15.01 6.84
C VAL A 223 25.83 -14.60 6.05
N LEU A 224 25.97 -14.51 4.72
CA LEU A 224 24.85 -14.32 3.81
C LEU A 224 24.48 -15.66 3.17
N GLU A 225 23.24 -16.10 3.37
CA GLU A 225 22.73 -17.34 2.78
C GLU A 225 21.49 -17.07 1.93
N GLU A 226 21.35 -17.82 0.84
CA GLU A 226 20.10 -17.85 0.08
C GLU A 226 19.04 -18.62 0.88
N ALA A 227 17.83 -18.06 0.95
CA ALA A 227 16.68 -18.68 1.57
C ALA A 227 15.58 -18.94 0.53
N SER A 228 14.91 -20.08 0.64
CA SER A 228 13.71 -20.33 -0.16
C SER A 228 12.56 -19.47 0.38
N THR A 229 11.86 -18.77 -0.52
CA THR A 229 10.61 -18.05 -0.20
C THR A 229 9.50 -18.97 0.31
N GLY A 230 9.61 -20.29 0.10
CA GLY A 230 8.72 -21.30 0.69
C GLY A 230 9.21 -21.88 2.02
N SER A 231 10.32 -21.40 2.57
CA SER A 231 10.89 -21.95 3.82
C SER A 231 10.14 -21.47 5.06
N VAL A 232 9.81 -22.41 5.94
CA VAL A 232 9.07 -22.11 7.19
C VAL A 232 9.82 -21.10 8.07
N GLU A 233 11.15 -21.22 8.16
CA GLU A 233 11.99 -20.32 8.97
C GLU A 233 11.89 -18.87 8.48
N LEU A 234 11.99 -18.63 7.16
CA LEU A 234 11.84 -17.29 6.59
C LEU A 234 10.40 -16.78 6.79
N THR A 235 9.38 -17.61 6.53
CA THR A 235 7.98 -17.21 6.71
C THR A 235 7.68 -16.80 8.15
N GLN A 236 8.26 -17.50 9.13
CA GLN A 236 8.15 -17.13 10.55
C GLN A 236 8.87 -15.81 10.86
N ALA A 237 10.08 -15.61 10.35
CA ALA A 237 10.81 -14.36 10.51
C ALA A 237 10.06 -13.17 9.91
N VAL A 238 9.51 -13.31 8.70
CA VAL A 238 8.69 -12.28 8.05
C VAL A 238 7.43 -11.98 8.85
N ALA A 239 6.72 -13.01 9.34
CA ALA A 239 5.52 -12.83 10.14
C ALA A 239 5.80 -12.07 11.44
N ALA A 240 6.83 -12.50 12.18
CA ALA A 240 7.23 -11.86 13.43
C ALA A 240 7.67 -10.40 13.21
N PHE A 241 8.49 -10.16 12.19
CA PHE A 241 8.91 -8.82 11.79
C PHE A 241 7.71 -7.93 11.46
N TYR A 242 6.80 -8.41 10.60
CA TYR A 242 5.63 -7.64 10.17
C TYR A 242 4.75 -7.24 11.35
N ASP A 243 4.41 -8.18 12.24
CA ASP A 243 3.61 -7.89 13.43
C ASP A 243 4.30 -6.89 14.37
N ALA A 244 5.63 -6.97 14.51
CA ALA A 244 6.40 -6.05 15.35
C ALA A 244 6.39 -4.60 14.82
N VAL A 245 6.58 -4.40 13.51
CA VAL A 245 6.62 -3.05 12.91
C VAL A 245 5.23 -2.46 12.65
N HIS A 246 4.16 -3.23 12.81
CA HIS A 246 2.78 -2.73 12.66
C HIS A 246 2.09 -2.43 14.00
N ALA A 247 2.83 -2.17 15.09
CA ALA A 247 2.22 -1.86 16.39
C ALA A 247 1.25 -0.65 16.38
N TRP A 248 1.43 0.29 15.44
CA TRP A 248 0.57 1.46 15.23
C TRP A 248 -0.81 1.11 14.63
N ASP A 249 -0.89 0.01 13.88
CA ASP A 249 -2.11 -0.60 13.39
C ASP A 249 -1.97 -2.13 13.48
N PRO A 250 -2.17 -2.71 14.68
CA PRO A 250 -1.81 -4.09 14.97
C PRO A 250 -2.33 -5.10 13.94
N SER A 251 -1.41 -5.89 13.39
CA SER A 251 -1.71 -7.01 12.52
C SER A 251 -1.88 -8.33 13.26
N THR A 252 -2.50 -9.29 12.58
CA THR A 252 -2.50 -10.70 12.96
C THR A 252 -1.97 -11.54 11.80
N LEU A 253 -0.69 -11.37 11.44
CA LEU A 253 -0.13 -12.04 10.28
C LEU A 253 0.25 -13.49 10.62
N SER A 254 -0.67 -14.41 10.37
CA SER A 254 -0.35 -15.85 10.46
C SER A 254 0.75 -16.24 9.47
N VAL A 255 1.49 -17.32 9.75
CA VAL A 255 2.48 -17.91 8.83
C VAL A 255 1.86 -18.20 7.44
N GLY A 256 0.63 -18.73 7.40
CA GLY A 256 -0.06 -18.97 6.13
C GLY A 256 -0.38 -17.68 5.38
N ALA A 257 -0.78 -16.62 6.08
CA ALA A 257 -1.04 -15.31 5.49
C ALA A 257 0.25 -14.64 5.01
N ALA A 258 1.35 -14.73 5.76
CA ALA A 258 2.67 -14.28 5.31
C ALA A 258 3.08 -14.97 4.00
N GLN A 259 2.84 -16.28 3.89
CA GLN A 259 3.11 -17.01 2.66
C GLN A 259 2.23 -16.54 1.50
N GLN A 260 0.95 -16.27 1.73
CA GLN A 260 0.05 -15.86 0.66
C GLN A 260 0.27 -14.41 0.21
N LEU A 261 0.62 -13.52 1.14
CA LEU A 261 0.62 -12.07 0.92
C LEU A 261 2.00 -11.50 0.66
N LEU A 262 3.08 -12.15 1.13
CA LEU A 262 4.44 -11.59 1.06
C LEU A 262 5.45 -12.51 0.37
N LEU A 263 5.31 -13.83 0.46
CA LEU A 263 6.36 -14.77 -0.03
C LEU A 263 5.92 -15.67 -1.18
N GLY A 264 4.62 -15.71 -1.48
CA GLY A 264 4.05 -16.61 -2.47
C GLY A 264 4.34 -16.14 -3.89
N PRO A 265 4.41 -17.03 -4.89
CA PRO A 265 4.73 -16.65 -6.28
C PRO A 265 3.79 -15.60 -6.87
N ALA A 266 2.52 -15.59 -6.45
CA ALA A 266 1.52 -14.61 -6.89
C ALA A 266 1.81 -13.17 -6.44
N THR A 267 2.69 -12.99 -5.45
CA THR A 267 3.14 -11.68 -4.96
C THR A 267 4.25 -11.09 -5.82
N GLY A 268 4.83 -11.88 -6.73
CA GLY A 268 6.03 -11.51 -7.47
C GLY A 268 7.34 -11.77 -6.72
N ALA A 269 7.29 -12.32 -5.49
CA ALA A 269 8.47 -12.73 -4.74
C ALA A 269 9.32 -13.72 -5.55
N ALA A 270 10.57 -13.34 -5.83
CA ALA A 270 11.45 -14.04 -6.77
C ALA A 270 12.69 -14.65 -6.10
N GLY A 271 13.15 -14.07 -4.99
CA GLY A 271 14.30 -14.58 -4.24
C GLY A 271 14.31 -14.06 -2.82
N ALA A 272 15.07 -14.73 -1.95
CA ALA A 272 15.30 -14.26 -0.60
C ALA A 272 16.71 -14.59 -0.13
N VAL A 273 17.27 -13.71 0.69
CA VAL A 273 18.55 -13.92 1.37
C VAL A 273 18.38 -13.61 2.85
N VAL A 274 19.18 -14.27 3.68
CA VAL A 274 19.21 -14.06 5.13
C VAL A 274 20.63 -13.77 5.58
N LEU A 275 20.77 -12.78 6.45
CA LEU A 275 22.00 -12.48 7.16
C LEU A 275 21.99 -13.23 8.50
N ARG A 276 23.07 -13.92 8.81
CA ARG A 276 23.27 -14.66 10.06
C ARG A 276 24.60 -14.31 10.72
N ASP A 277 24.66 -14.57 12.02
CA ASP A 277 25.86 -14.50 12.85
C ASP A 277 26.78 -15.72 12.67
N ALA A 278 26.20 -16.87 12.33
CA ALA A 278 26.92 -18.10 11.98
C ALA A 278 26.18 -18.86 10.87
N PRO A 279 26.82 -19.83 10.20
CA PRO A 279 26.12 -20.68 9.23
C PRO A 279 24.93 -21.39 9.86
N LYS A 280 23.86 -21.59 9.08
CA LYS A 280 22.67 -22.31 9.57
C LYS A 280 23.01 -23.71 10.08
N ALA A 281 23.95 -24.39 9.40
CA ALA A 281 24.41 -25.73 9.79
C ALA A 281 25.11 -25.77 11.17
N GLU A 282 25.61 -24.63 11.64
CA GLU A 282 26.24 -24.44 12.95
C GLU A 282 25.25 -23.88 14.00
N GLY A 283 23.98 -23.70 13.63
CA GLY A 283 22.94 -23.17 14.51
C GLY A 283 22.77 -21.65 14.49
N GLY A 284 23.40 -20.95 13.53
CA GLY A 284 23.24 -19.52 13.38
C GLY A 284 21.81 -19.11 13.01
N ARG A 285 21.37 -17.96 13.53
CA ARG A 285 19.98 -17.49 13.42
C ARG A 285 19.88 -16.37 12.39
N ILE A 286 18.68 -16.20 11.82
CA ILE A 286 18.38 -15.04 10.97
C ILE A 286 18.46 -13.79 11.84
N ARG A 287 19.36 -12.88 11.50
CA ARG A 287 19.49 -11.55 12.11
C ARG A 287 18.71 -10.52 11.28
N ALA A 288 18.87 -10.60 9.96
CA ALA A 288 18.15 -9.80 8.98
C ALA A 288 17.80 -10.64 7.75
N PHE A 289 16.80 -10.22 6.99
CA PHE A 289 16.40 -10.89 5.75
C PHE A 289 15.99 -9.87 4.69
N ALA A 290 16.12 -10.29 3.44
CA ALA A 290 15.62 -9.56 2.30
C ALA A 290 14.85 -10.48 1.36
N VAL A 291 13.72 -9.99 0.86
CA VAL A 291 12.90 -10.67 -0.15
C VAL A 291 12.81 -9.76 -1.35
N SER A 292 13.25 -10.23 -2.51
CA SER A 292 13.15 -9.49 -3.77
C SER A 292 11.83 -9.80 -4.46
N TYR A 293 11.24 -8.77 -5.06
CA TYR A 293 10.04 -8.85 -5.86
C TYR A 293 10.36 -8.49 -7.31
N THR A 294 9.63 -9.10 -8.22
CA THR A 294 9.69 -8.74 -9.64
C THR A 294 9.18 -7.30 -9.77
N PRO A 295 10.01 -6.35 -10.24
CA PRO A 295 9.61 -4.96 -10.30
C PRO A 295 8.50 -4.78 -11.34
N GLU A 296 7.56 -3.87 -11.05
CA GLU A 296 6.48 -3.50 -11.98
C GLU A 296 7.04 -2.95 -13.32
N ARG A 297 8.26 -2.40 -13.29
CA ARG A 297 8.98 -1.92 -14.47
C ARG A 297 10.34 -2.60 -14.60
N GLN A 298 10.67 -3.03 -15.82
CA GLN A 298 11.95 -3.70 -16.10
C GLN A 298 13.17 -2.78 -15.91
N ASP A 299 12.99 -1.46 -16.00
CA ASP A 299 14.05 -0.45 -15.83
C ASP A 299 14.17 0.09 -14.39
N ALA A 300 13.29 -0.34 -13.48
CA ALA A 300 13.33 0.09 -12.08
C ALA A 300 14.36 -0.70 -11.27
N PRO A 301 14.93 -0.10 -10.19
CA PRO A 301 15.68 -0.84 -9.19
C PRO A 301 14.88 -2.04 -8.67
N ALA A 302 15.57 -3.11 -8.27
CA ALA A 302 14.92 -4.28 -7.68
C ALA A 302 14.14 -3.85 -6.43
N ASP A 303 12.87 -4.25 -6.33
CA ASP A 303 12.04 -3.96 -5.17
C ASP A 303 12.29 -5.00 -4.09
N VAL A 304 12.63 -4.56 -2.88
CA VAL A 304 13.11 -5.43 -1.81
C VAL A 304 12.40 -5.11 -0.50
N LEU A 305 11.76 -6.12 0.09
CA LEU A 305 11.36 -6.08 1.50
C LEU A 305 12.61 -6.39 2.34
N VAL A 306 12.98 -5.47 3.23
CA VAL A 306 14.04 -5.67 4.21
C VAL A 306 13.42 -5.76 5.60
N GLY A 307 13.77 -6.80 6.35
CA GLY A 307 13.34 -6.97 7.73
C GLY A 307 14.43 -7.59 8.60
N TRP A 308 14.16 -7.64 9.90
CA TRP A 308 15.09 -8.17 10.90
C TRP A 308 14.36 -8.96 11.97
N ASP A 309 15.12 -9.70 12.77
CA ASP A 309 14.59 -10.37 13.95
C ASP A 309 14.19 -9.31 15.01
N PRO A 310 12.89 -9.17 15.33
CA PRO A 310 12.42 -8.17 16.29
C PRO A 310 12.87 -8.45 17.73
N GLU A 311 13.45 -9.62 18.03
CA GLU A 311 14.04 -9.91 19.35
C GLU A 311 15.43 -9.28 19.53
N LEU A 312 16.04 -8.74 18.47
CA LEU A 312 17.33 -8.04 18.54
C LEU A 312 17.21 -6.71 19.31
N GLY A 313 18.27 -6.36 20.04
CA GLY A 313 18.45 -5.01 20.56
C GLY A 313 18.58 -3.98 19.43
N GLU A 314 18.30 -2.71 19.71
CA GLU A 314 18.28 -1.64 18.70
C GLU A 314 19.61 -1.52 17.92
N GLU A 315 20.75 -1.56 18.62
CA GLU A 315 22.08 -1.50 17.99
C GLU A 315 22.37 -2.73 17.11
N ASP A 316 21.98 -3.91 17.57
CA ASP A 316 22.14 -5.18 16.86
C ASP A 316 21.28 -5.24 15.59
N ALA A 317 20.04 -4.74 15.66
CA ALA A 317 19.13 -4.64 14.53
C ALA A 317 19.66 -3.61 13.52
N LEU A 318 20.11 -2.44 13.97
CA LEU A 318 20.71 -1.41 13.13
C LEU A 318 21.92 -1.97 12.36
N GLN A 319 22.83 -2.67 13.05
CA GLN A 319 24.00 -3.26 12.40
C GLN A 319 23.59 -4.34 11.39
N ALA A 320 22.70 -5.26 11.76
CA ALA A 320 22.27 -6.33 10.86
C ALA A 320 21.58 -5.81 9.59
N VAL A 321 20.76 -4.75 9.71
CA VAL A 321 20.11 -4.10 8.56
C VAL A 321 21.14 -3.35 7.71
N ALA A 322 22.10 -2.66 8.32
CA ALA A 322 23.16 -1.96 7.60
C ALA A 322 24.04 -2.94 6.79
N ASP A 323 24.46 -4.05 7.39
CA ASP A 323 25.27 -5.08 6.75
C ASP A 323 24.53 -5.74 5.58
N LEU A 324 23.26 -6.10 5.80
CA LEU A 324 22.42 -6.66 4.74
C LEU A 324 22.24 -5.68 3.58
N LEU A 325 21.90 -4.41 3.87
CA LEU A 325 21.76 -3.40 2.84
C LEU A 325 23.06 -3.18 2.08
N ALA A 326 24.21 -3.13 2.76
CA ALA A 326 25.52 -2.97 2.12
C ALA A 326 25.80 -4.08 1.10
N LEU A 327 25.48 -5.33 1.46
CA LEU A 327 25.61 -6.47 0.56
C LEU A 327 24.63 -6.40 -0.62
N LEU A 328 23.38 -6.00 -0.39
CA LEU A 328 22.36 -5.87 -1.44
C LEU A 328 22.68 -4.76 -2.45
N VAL A 329 23.14 -3.60 -1.97
CA VAL A 329 23.46 -2.45 -2.81
C VAL A 329 24.93 -2.40 -3.22
N ALA A 330 25.69 -3.48 -3.09
CA ALA A 330 27.12 -3.47 -3.41
C ALA A 330 27.37 -3.07 -4.88
N GLN A 331 26.54 -3.56 -5.80
CA GLN A 331 26.74 -3.38 -7.24
C GLN A 331 25.51 -2.79 -7.97
N TYR A 332 24.31 -3.05 -7.47
CA TYR A 332 23.07 -2.65 -8.13
C TYR A 332 22.20 -1.80 -7.20
N PRO A 333 21.45 -0.82 -7.72
CA PRO A 333 20.50 -0.08 -6.92
C PRO A 333 19.34 -0.99 -6.50
N VAL A 334 18.80 -0.72 -5.31
CA VAL A 334 17.56 -1.35 -4.83
C VAL A 334 16.55 -0.27 -4.46
N GLN A 335 15.28 -0.63 -4.53
CA GLN A 335 14.18 0.13 -3.96
C GLN A 335 13.67 -0.62 -2.73
N ILE A 336 13.37 0.12 -1.66
CA ILE A 336 12.77 -0.41 -0.45
C ILE A 336 11.61 0.46 0.01
N GLU A 337 10.67 -0.12 0.73
CA GLU A 337 9.67 0.61 1.51
C GLU A 337 10.11 0.69 2.98
N VAL A 338 10.01 1.88 3.58
CA VAL A 338 10.37 2.15 4.98
C VAL A 338 9.34 3.07 5.62
N ASP A 339 8.91 2.76 6.84
CA ASP A 339 7.99 3.60 7.61
C ASP A 339 8.58 4.01 8.98
N GLU A 340 7.86 4.88 9.72
CA GLU A 340 8.31 5.42 11.01
C GLU A 340 8.38 4.36 12.13
N ALA A 341 7.80 3.18 11.92
CA ALA A 341 7.91 2.06 12.87
C ALA A 341 9.15 1.20 12.61
N MET A 342 9.79 1.35 11.44
CA MET A 342 11.00 0.64 11.05
C MET A 342 12.28 1.40 11.47
N ALA A 343 12.38 1.81 12.74
CA ALA A 343 13.41 2.75 13.23
C ALA A 343 14.88 2.45 12.81
N PRO A 344 15.39 1.20 12.84
CA PRO A 344 16.73 0.90 12.36
C PRO A 344 16.93 1.22 10.87
N LEU A 345 15.97 0.84 10.03
CA LEU A 345 16.00 1.09 8.58
C LEU A 345 15.83 2.57 8.27
N GLU A 346 14.92 3.25 9.00
CA GLU A 346 14.67 4.67 8.85
C GLU A 346 15.94 5.50 9.06
N ARG A 347 16.70 5.19 10.12
CA ARG A 347 17.94 5.87 10.46
C ARG A 347 18.99 5.74 9.36
N ILE A 348 19.14 4.54 8.79
CA ILE A 348 20.09 4.28 7.69
C ILE A 348 19.67 5.06 6.46
N VAL A 349 18.40 4.97 6.07
CA VAL A 349 17.84 5.65 4.90
C VAL A 349 17.97 7.17 5.00
N ASP A 350 17.68 7.76 6.16
CA ASP A 350 17.84 9.20 6.38
C ASP A 350 19.30 9.66 6.23
N GLY A 351 20.24 8.87 6.77
CA GLY A 351 21.67 9.09 6.57
C GLY A 351 22.07 9.06 5.09
N LEU A 352 21.56 8.08 4.34
CA LEU A 352 21.83 7.94 2.90
C LEU A 352 21.22 9.06 2.07
N ILE A 353 20.00 9.52 2.40
CA ILE A 353 19.37 10.67 1.75
C ILE A 353 20.18 11.94 2.03
N GLY A 354 20.57 12.17 3.29
CA GLY A 354 21.42 13.31 3.67
C GLY A 354 22.80 13.30 2.99
N GLY A 355 23.34 12.10 2.72
CA GLY A 355 24.56 11.88 1.93
C GLY A 355 24.36 11.84 0.41
N ASN A 356 23.14 12.09 -0.09
CA ASN A 356 22.78 12.04 -1.52
C ASN A 356 23.07 10.68 -2.19
N ALA A 357 23.03 9.61 -1.40
CA ALA A 357 23.23 8.22 -1.83
C ALA A 357 21.91 7.42 -1.89
N ALA A 358 20.80 8.03 -1.50
CA ALA A 358 19.45 7.53 -1.68
C ALA A 358 18.49 8.67 -2.03
N ARG A 359 17.35 8.34 -2.64
CA ARG A 359 16.29 9.31 -2.97
C ARG A 359 14.91 8.75 -2.66
N THR A 360 14.06 9.58 -2.06
CA THR A 360 12.64 9.26 -1.88
C THR A 360 11.92 9.33 -3.22
N LEU A 361 11.31 8.23 -3.63
CA LEU A 361 10.52 8.10 -4.84
C LEU A 361 9.06 8.45 -4.61
N VAL A 362 8.52 8.04 -3.47
CA VAL A 362 7.15 8.29 -3.03
C VAL A 362 7.16 8.47 -1.52
N ASP A 363 6.45 9.47 -1.02
CA ASP A 363 6.26 9.77 0.39
C ASP A 363 4.76 9.72 0.71
N THR A 364 4.31 8.68 1.40
CA THR A 364 2.91 8.35 1.65
C THR A 364 2.58 8.53 3.13
N TYR A 365 1.43 9.15 3.41
CA TYR A 365 0.92 9.30 4.77
C TYR A 365 -0.35 8.47 4.95
N VAL A 366 -0.47 7.85 6.12
CA VAL A 366 -1.67 7.14 6.57
C VAL A 366 -2.37 7.99 7.62
N PHE A 367 -3.66 8.14 7.41
CA PHE A 367 -4.58 8.90 8.24
C PHE A 367 -5.64 7.98 8.82
N VAL A 368 -6.06 8.21 10.06
CA VAL A 368 -7.12 7.44 10.74
C VAL A 368 -8.15 8.36 11.37
N ASP A 369 -9.38 7.89 11.51
CA ASP A 369 -10.49 8.64 12.11
C ASP A 369 -10.79 8.26 13.57
N ASP A 370 -9.99 7.35 14.14
CA ASP A 370 -10.15 6.82 15.50
C ASP A 370 -8.95 7.12 16.41
N ALA A 371 -8.10 8.08 16.04
CA ALA A 371 -6.93 8.43 16.84
C ALA A 371 -7.34 8.91 18.24
N PRO A 372 -6.72 8.40 19.32
CA PRO A 372 -7.02 8.86 20.66
C PRO A 372 -6.58 10.32 20.83
N GLY A 373 -7.53 11.25 20.95
CA GLY A 373 -7.28 12.63 21.37
C GLY A 373 -7.43 13.74 20.31
N ALA A 374 -8.33 13.58 19.33
CA ALA A 374 -8.83 14.73 18.56
C ALA A 374 -9.86 15.55 19.35
#